data_AF-A0A3A3D879-F1
#
_entry.id   AF-A0A3A3D879-F1
#
_cell.length_a   1.000
_cell.length_b   1.000
_cell.length_c   1.000
_cell.angle_alpha   90.00
_cell.angle_beta   90.00
_cell.angle_gamma   90.00
#
_symmetry.space_group_name_H-M   'P 1'
#
loop_
_entity.id
_entity.type
_entity.pdbx_description
1 polymer ?
#
loop_
_entity_poly.entity_id
_entity_poly.type
_entity_poly.pdbx_seq_one_letter_code
_entity_poly.pdbx_strand_id
1 'polypeptide(L)'
;MLVVLVWLLLITGCNSTSSDFSIMPELKLEKAEIKGIRYYQSGNYEKAYEQLKEPAAWGYKGSQYLMAFMFLKGLHVEQSTLTGMAWLGVAKEAKVEEWLEQFDSFYAAAPKSLQAKIDIKVAGYIDKYGLKAQRMTCNKKLNRSTKRIDVKCHSYGGMREVHDIEQGNNVQ
;
A
#
# COMPACT_ATOMS: atom_id res chain seq x y z
N MET A 1 -53.75 -0.87 36.67
CA MET A 1 -53.36 -2.00 35.79
C MET A 1 -53.70 -1.57 34.37
N LEU A 2 -52.81 -1.49 33.39
CA LEU A 2 -51.54 -2.20 33.17
C LEU A 2 -50.67 -1.26 32.31
N VAL A 3 -49.45 -1.01 32.73
CA VAL A 3 -48.43 -0.27 31.97
C VAL A 3 -47.88 -1.22 30.91
N VAL A 4 -48.01 -0.89 29.62
CA VAL A 4 -47.34 -1.64 28.54
C VAL A 4 -46.27 -0.74 27.94
N LEU A 5 -45.07 -0.84 28.51
CA LEU A 5 -43.82 -0.30 27.98
C LEU A 5 -43.43 -1.10 26.73
N VAL A 6 -43.70 -0.55 25.55
CA VAL A 6 -43.15 -1.08 24.29
C VAL A 6 -41.70 -0.62 24.19
N TRP A 7 -40.78 -1.50 24.58
CA TRP A 7 -39.36 -1.35 24.35
C TRP A 7 -39.08 -1.46 22.84
N LEU A 8 -38.89 -0.30 22.18
CA LEU A 8 -38.30 -0.23 20.86
C LEU A 8 -36.82 -0.61 20.98
N LEU A 9 -36.53 -1.88 20.67
CA LEU A 9 -35.19 -2.44 20.54
C LEU A 9 -34.41 -1.64 19.48
N LEU A 10 -33.41 -0.89 19.94
CA LEU A 10 -32.34 -0.34 19.10
C LEU A 10 -31.57 -1.53 18.51
N ILE A 11 -31.89 -1.88 17.26
CA ILE A 11 -31.04 -2.75 16.44
C ILE A 11 -29.79 -1.94 16.08
N THR A 12 -28.79 -1.98 16.95
CA THR A 12 -27.42 -1.66 16.58
C THR A 12 -27.00 -2.70 15.55
N GLY A 13 -27.13 -2.35 14.26
CA GLY A 13 -26.65 -3.17 13.16
C GLY A 13 -25.17 -3.42 13.32
N CYS A 14 -24.80 -4.68 13.51
CA CYS A 14 -23.42 -5.12 13.39
C CYS A 14 -23.08 -5.07 11.90
N ASN A 15 -22.32 -4.06 11.46
CA ASN A 15 -21.74 -4.07 10.12
C ASN A 15 -20.67 -5.17 10.09
N SER A 16 -21.07 -6.39 9.76
CA SER A 16 -20.15 -7.48 9.47
C SER A 16 -19.50 -7.20 8.11
N THR A 17 -18.38 -6.48 8.12
CA THR A 17 -17.53 -6.37 6.93
C THR A 17 -16.98 -7.76 6.63
N SER A 18 -17.49 -8.43 5.60
CA SER A 18 -16.94 -9.70 5.14
C SER A 18 -15.58 -9.44 4.50
N SER A 19 -14.51 -9.84 5.17
CA SER A 19 -13.15 -9.80 4.61
C SER A 19 -12.96 -10.96 3.62
N ASP A 20 -12.50 -10.62 2.41
CA ASP A 20 -12.12 -11.63 1.42
C ASP A 20 -10.71 -12.13 1.71
N PHE A 21 -10.53 -13.45 1.71
CA PHE A 21 -9.25 -14.10 2.03
C PHE A 21 -8.80 -14.93 0.83
N SER A 22 -7.56 -14.71 0.39
CA SER A 22 -7.02 -15.39 -0.78
C SER A 22 -5.63 -15.97 -0.56
N ILE A 23 -5.27 -16.95 -1.40
CA ILE A 23 -3.92 -17.49 -1.52
C ILE A 23 -3.40 -17.11 -2.90
N MET A 24 -2.44 -16.20 -2.93
CA MET A 24 -1.74 -15.83 -4.16
C MET A 24 -0.37 -16.51 -4.24
N PRO A 25 -0.02 -17.16 -5.35
CA PRO A 25 1.32 -17.71 -5.54
C PRO A 25 2.38 -16.62 -5.49
N GLU A 26 3.39 -16.78 -4.63
CA GLU A 26 4.49 -15.83 -4.46
C GLU A 26 5.18 -15.52 -5.79
N LEU A 27 5.42 -16.54 -6.61
CA LEU A 27 6.05 -16.40 -7.93
C LEU A 27 5.24 -15.51 -8.88
N LYS A 28 3.90 -15.49 -8.77
CA LYS A 28 3.05 -14.61 -9.60
C LYS A 28 3.27 -13.15 -9.20
N LEU A 29 3.23 -12.86 -7.90
CA LEU A 29 3.42 -11.50 -7.37
C LEU A 29 4.84 -10.99 -7.62
N GLU A 30 5.86 -11.82 -7.41
CA GLU A 30 7.26 -11.44 -7.69
C GLU A 30 7.45 -11.12 -9.18
N LYS A 31 6.91 -11.95 -10.09
CA LYS A 31 6.97 -11.67 -11.52
C LYS A 31 6.24 -10.38 -11.91
N ALA A 32 5.10 -10.12 -11.29
CA ALA A 32 4.33 -8.89 -11.51
C ALA A 32 5.12 -7.67 -11.03
N GLU A 33 5.69 -7.70 -9.82
CA GLU A 33 6.54 -6.61 -9.31
C GLU A 33 7.72 -6.33 -10.25
N ILE A 34 8.46 -7.37 -10.68
CA ILE A 34 9.60 -7.21 -11.58
C ILE A 34 9.19 -6.58 -12.91
N LYS A 35 8.06 -7.02 -13.50
CA LYS A 35 7.53 -6.43 -14.74
C LYS A 35 7.11 -4.97 -14.52
N GLY A 36 6.40 -4.70 -13.43
CA GLY A 36 5.93 -3.37 -13.06
C GLY A 36 7.07 -2.38 -12.88
N ILE A 37 8.13 -2.78 -12.18
CA ILE A 37 9.36 -1.97 -12.01
C ILE A 37 9.98 -1.66 -13.38
N ARG A 38 10.07 -2.64 -14.29
CA ARG A 38 10.61 -2.41 -15.63
C ARG A 38 9.74 -1.45 -16.44
N TYR A 39 8.42 -1.58 -16.40
CA TYR A 39 7.51 -0.67 -17.09
C TYR A 39 7.59 0.76 -16.53
N TYR A 40 7.70 0.89 -15.20
CA TYR A 40 7.89 2.19 -14.56
C TYR A 40 9.20 2.84 -15.04
N GLN A 41 10.30 2.08 -15.07
CA GLN A 41 11.61 2.56 -15.53
C GLN A 41 11.60 2.97 -17.01
N SER A 42 10.79 2.31 -17.84
CA SER A 42 10.62 2.68 -19.26
C SER A 42 9.58 3.77 -19.49
N GLY A 43 8.99 4.35 -18.43
CA GLY A 43 7.97 5.40 -18.53
C GLY A 43 6.58 4.92 -18.95
N ASN A 44 6.34 3.60 -19.01
CA ASN A 44 5.03 3.05 -19.33
C ASN A 44 4.21 2.89 -18.04
N TYR A 45 3.68 4.01 -17.55
CA TYR A 45 3.04 4.09 -16.23
C TYR A 45 1.71 3.33 -16.15
N GLU A 46 0.95 3.21 -17.25
CA GLU A 46 -0.25 2.37 -17.29
C GLU A 46 0.10 0.90 -17.02
N LYS A 47 1.04 0.32 -17.79
CA LYS A 47 1.47 -1.06 -17.56
C LYS A 47 2.18 -1.22 -16.23
N ALA A 48 2.88 -0.19 -15.75
CA ALA A 48 3.47 -0.21 -14.42
C ALA A 48 2.36 -0.36 -13.37
N TYR A 49 1.33 0.48 -13.39
CA TYR A 49 0.23 0.44 -12.44
C TYR A 49 -0.45 -0.94 -12.43
N GLU A 50 -0.80 -1.44 -13.61
CA GLU A 50 -1.47 -2.74 -13.76
C GLU A 50 -0.67 -3.90 -13.17
N GLN A 51 0.67 -3.85 -13.27
CA GLN A 51 1.53 -4.89 -12.71
C GLN A 51 1.88 -4.66 -11.23
N LEU A 52 1.90 -3.41 -10.75
CA LEU A 52 2.34 -3.06 -9.40
C LEU A 52 1.21 -3.07 -8.37
N LYS A 53 -0.05 -2.84 -8.78
CA LYS A 53 -1.18 -2.73 -7.85
C LYS A 53 -1.35 -4.00 -7.01
N GLU A 54 -1.35 -5.18 -7.64
CA GLU A 54 -1.54 -6.44 -6.90
C GLU A 54 -0.36 -6.70 -5.93
N PRO A 55 0.92 -6.71 -6.34
CA PRO A 55 2.03 -6.83 -5.39
C PRO A 55 2.03 -5.79 -4.25
N ALA A 56 1.68 -4.53 -4.54
CA ALA A 56 1.62 -3.49 -3.52
C ALA A 56 0.58 -3.78 -2.44
N ALA A 57 -0.61 -4.25 -2.84
CA ALA A 57 -1.66 -4.69 -1.91
C ALA A 57 -1.21 -5.88 -1.05
N TRP A 58 -0.40 -6.78 -1.62
CA TRP A 58 0.10 -7.97 -0.94
C TRP A 58 1.41 -7.77 -0.18
N GLY A 59 1.82 -6.52 0.06
CA GLY A 59 2.93 -6.19 0.96
C GLY A 59 4.31 -6.10 0.32
N TYR A 60 4.42 -6.14 -1.01
CA TYR A 60 5.70 -6.00 -1.71
C TYR A 60 6.19 -4.55 -1.70
N LYS A 61 7.32 -4.32 -1.04
CA LYS A 61 7.77 -2.97 -0.69
C LYS A 61 8.32 -2.16 -1.87
N GLY A 62 8.93 -2.81 -2.86
CA GLY A 62 9.35 -2.13 -4.10
C GLY A 62 8.15 -1.59 -4.86
N SER A 63 7.08 -2.39 -4.93
CA SER A 63 5.82 -1.99 -5.55
C SER A 63 5.13 -0.87 -4.79
N GLN A 64 5.06 -0.93 -3.46
CA GLN A 64 4.53 0.16 -2.63
C GLN A 64 5.31 1.47 -2.82
N TYR A 65 6.64 1.40 -2.88
CA TYR A 65 7.48 2.57 -3.14
C TYR A 65 7.19 3.18 -4.52
N LEU A 66 7.08 2.39 -5.58
CA LEU A 66 6.76 2.92 -6.90
C LEU A 66 5.34 3.47 -7.00
N MET A 67 4.36 2.77 -6.44
CA MET A 67 2.97 3.24 -6.36
C MET A 67 2.90 4.60 -5.64
N ALA A 68 3.72 4.83 -4.61
CA ALA A 68 3.82 6.12 -3.97
C ALA A 68 4.15 7.25 -4.96
N PHE A 69 5.19 7.07 -5.77
CA PHE A 69 5.57 8.09 -6.77
C PHE A 69 4.56 8.26 -7.88
N MET A 70 3.85 7.18 -8.26
CA MET A 70 2.78 7.29 -9.24
C MET A 70 1.68 8.23 -8.74
N PHE A 71 1.24 8.08 -7.49
CA PHE A 71 0.26 8.99 -6.88
C PHE A 71 0.83 10.38 -6.58
N LEU A 72 2.06 10.50 -6.09
CA LEU A 72 2.66 11.81 -5.79
C LEU A 72 2.82 12.67 -7.05
N LYS A 73 3.05 12.05 -8.20
CA LYS A 73 3.34 12.73 -9.48
C LYS A 73 2.20 12.67 -10.51
N GLY A 74 1.11 11.97 -10.22
CA GLY A 74 0.01 11.78 -11.17
C GLY A 74 0.41 10.97 -12.41
N LEU A 75 1.21 9.90 -12.23
CA LEU A 75 1.67 9.06 -13.33
C LEU A 75 0.64 7.96 -13.59
N HIS A 76 -0.18 8.14 -14.63
CA HIS A 76 -1.35 7.31 -14.99
C HIS A 76 -2.52 7.34 -14.00
N VAL A 77 -2.25 7.57 -12.71
CA VAL A 77 -3.26 7.75 -11.67
C VAL A 77 -3.51 9.22 -11.37
N GLU A 78 -4.68 9.55 -10.82
CA GLU A 78 -4.96 10.87 -10.26
C GLU A 78 -3.92 11.26 -9.19
N GLN A 79 -3.37 12.47 -9.29
CA GLN A 79 -2.36 12.93 -8.35
C GLN A 79 -2.95 13.09 -6.94
N SER A 80 -2.32 12.47 -5.95
CA SER A 80 -2.74 12.56 -4.56
C SER A 80 -1.53 12.51 -3.62
N THR A 81 -1.24 13.62 -2.95
CA THR A 81 -0.20 13.68 -1.91
C THR A 81 -0.50 12.73 -0.76
N LEU A 82 -1.76 12.65 -0.32
CA LEU A 82 -2.13 11.78 0.80
C LEU A 82 -1.96 10.30 0.45
N THR A 83 -2.44 9.87 -0.72
CA THR A 83 -2.31 8.46 -1.15
C THR A 83 -0.87 8.10 -1.45
N GLY A 84 -0.11 9.01 -2.09
CA GLY A 84 1.30 8.83 -2.34
C GLY A 84 2.12 8.72 -1.04
N MET A 85 1.90 9.62 -0.08
CA MET A 85 2.56 9.55 1.23
C MET A 85 2.15 8.33 2.03
N ALA A 86 0.91 7.87 1.92
CA ALA A 86 0.46 6.63 2.56
C ALA A 86 1.26 5.42 2.04
N TRP A 87 1.34 5.23 0.72
CA TRP A 87 2.14 4.17 0.12
C TRP A 87 3.63 4.26 0.48
N LEU A 88 4.20 5.46 0.46
CA LEU A 88 5.60 5.68 0.84
C LEU A 88 5.82 5.31 2.31
N GLY A 89 4.90 5.70 3.20
CA GLY A 89 4.94 5.38 4.62
C GLY A 89 4.93 3.88 4.91
N VAL A 90 4.16 3.10 4.13
CA VAL A 90 4.15 1.63 4.24
C VAL A 90 5.45 1.01 3.69
N ALA A 91 6.01 1.60 2.62
CA ALA A 91 7.28 1.16 2.04
C ALA A 91 8.46 1.28 3.03
N LYS A 92 8.40 2.24 3.97
CA LYS A 92 9.40 2.44 5.04
C LYS A 92 9.64 1.20 5.90
N GLU A 93 8.69 0.27 6.00
CA GLU A 93 8.89 -0.99 6.72
C GLU A 93 10.04 -1.83 6.15
N ALA A 94 10.44 -1.61 4.88
CA ALA A 94 11.64 -2.21 4.29
C ALA A 94 12.95 -1.68 4.89
N LYS A 95 12.91 -0.51 5.57
CA LYS A 95 14.06 0.17 6.17
C LYS A 95 15.18 0.49 5.17
N VAL A 96 14.84 0.85 3.94
CA VAL A 96 15.81 1.38 2.97
C VAL A 96 16.06 2.85 3.30
N GLU A 97 17.30 3.22 3.60
CA GLU A 97 17.64 4.56 4.11
C GLU A 97 17.12 5.67 3.21
N GLU A 98 17.38 5.58 1.91
CA GLU A 98 16.88 6.53 0.90
C GLU A 98 15.36 6.73 0.97
N TRP A 99 14.59 5.66 1.22
CA TRP A 99 13.13 5.73 1.28
C TRP A 99 12.64 6.36 2.60
N LEU A 100 13.38 6.14 3.69
CA LEU A 100 13.11 6.78 4.99
C LEU A 100 13.35 8.29 4.88
N GLU A 101 14.54 8.68 4.40
CA GLU A 101 14.93 10.08 4.20
C GLU A 101 13.94 10.81 3.28
N GLN A 102 13.49 10.14 2.22
CA GLN A 102 12.56 10.72 1.27
C GLN A 102 11.16 10.93 1.86
N PHE A 103 10.65 9.98 2.66
CA PHE A 103 9.41 10.21 3.40
C PHE A 103 9.56 11.36 4.38
N ASP A 104 10.65 11.38 5.16
CA ASP A 104 10.87 12.37 6.21
C ASP A 104 11.00 13.78 5.61
N SER A 105 11.67 13.90 4.46
CA SER A 105 11.75 15.15 3.70
C SER A 105 10.37 15.65 3.22
N PHE A 106 9.57 14.78 2.59
CA PHE A 106 8.23 15.16 2.14
C PHE A 106 7.28 15.47 3.29
N TYR A 107 7.38 14.71 4.38
CA TYR A 107 6.58 14.92 5.58
C TYR A 107 6.96 16.23 6.28
N ALA A 108 8.25 16.54 6.42
CA ALA A 108 8.72 17.79 7.04
C ALA A 108 8.30 19.03 6.25
N ALA A 109 8.21 18.94 4.92
CA ALA A 109 7.73 20.02 4.06
C ALA A 109 6.21 20.23 4.13
N ALA A 110 5.44 19.26 4.64
CA ALA A 110 3.99 19.34 4.71
C ALA A 110 3.51 20.26 5.87
N PRO A 111 2.43 21.04 5.68
CA PRO A 111 1.78 21.76 6.77
C PRO A 111 1.31 20.79 7.88
N LYS A 112 1.25 21.27 9.14
CA LYS A 112 0.84 20.45 10.30
C LYS A 112 -0.51 19.76 10.12
N SER A 113 -1.47 20.45 9.50
CA SER A 113 -2.79 19.89 9.19
C SER A 113 -2.73 18.73 8.18
N LEU A 114 -1.76 18.76 7.25
CA LEU A 114 -1.54 17.70 6.29
C LEU A 114 -0.74 16.54 6.90
N GLN A 115 0.26 16.82 7.75
CA GLN A 115 1.00 15.82 8.53
C GLN A 115 0.05 14.89 9.30
N ALA A 116 -0.90 15.46 10.05
CA ALA A 116 -1.89 14.66 10.78
C ALA A 116 -2.74 13.74 9.87
N LYS A 117 -3.11 14.21 8.68
CA LYS A 117 -3.84 13.40 7.69
C LYS A 117 -2.96 12.30 7.09
N ILE A 118 -1.68 12.59 6.86
CA ILE A 118 -0.69 11.59 6.41
C ILE A 118 -0.57 10.51 7.49
N ASP A 119 -0.41 10.87 8.76
CA ASP A 119 -0.24 9.91 9.85
C ASP A 119 -1.42 8.93 9.94
N ILE A 120 -2.65 9.47 9.91
CA ILE A 120 -3.87 8.67 9.92
C ILE A 120 -3.93 7.71 8.73
N LYS A 121 -3.63 8.21 7.52
CA LYS A 121 -3.72 7.39 6.30
C LYS A 121 -2.61 6.35 6.23
N VAL A 122 -1.39 6.69 6.65
CA VAL A 122 -0.25 5.75 6.76
C VAL A 122 -0.58 4.64 7.75
N ALA A 123 -1.12 4.95 8.93
CA ALA A 123 -1.53 3.94 9.91
C ALA A 123 -2.55 2.96 9.31
N GLY A 124 -3.61 3.49 8.70
CA GLY A 124 -4.63 2.65 8.06
C GLY A 124 -4.10 1.82 6.88
N TYR A 125 -3.08 2.31 6.16
CA TYR A 125 -2.44 1.55 5.11
C TYR A 125 -1.47 0.48 5.64
N ILE A 126 -0.79 0.73 6.76
CA ILE A 126 0.05 -0.27 7.43
C ILE A 126 -0.82 -1.43 7.95
N ASP A 127 -1.98 -1.12 8.52
CA ASP A 127 -2.92 -2.13 9.03
C ASP A 127 -3.45 -3.06 7.93
N LYS A 128 -3.52 -2.58 6.68
CA LYS A 128 -4.01 -3.35 5.52
C LYS A 128 -2.88 -3.99 4.70
N TYR A 129 -1.85 -3.22 4.37
CA TYR A 129 -0.84 -3.54 3.36
C TYR A 129 0.57 -3.70 3.96
N GLY A 130 0.71 -3.55 5.27
CA GLY A 130 1.98 -3.66 5.96
C GLY A 130 2.54 -5.08 6.00
N LEU A 131 3.81 -5.23 6.38
CA LEU A 131 4.48 -6.53 6.45
C LEU A 131 3.75 -7.50 7.38
N LYS A 132 3.33 -7.01 8.55
CA LYS A 132 2.59 -7.81 9.53
C LYS A 132 1.22 -8.21 9.00
N ALA A 133 0.47 -7.25 8.45
CA ALA A 133 -0.86 -7.47 7.91
C ALA A 133 -0.86 -8.52 6.78
N GLN A 134 0.10 -8.38 5.85
CA GLN A 134 0.20 -9.22 4.66
C GLN A 134 1.13 -10.43 4.82
N ARG A 135 1.54 -10.75 6.05
CA ARG A 135 2.39 -11.91 6.36
C ARG A 135 3.65 -11.99 5.49
N MET A 136 4.36 -10.86 5.40
CA MET A 136 5.57 -10.68 4.59
C MET A 136 6.81 -10.48 5.46
N THR A 137 7.94 -10.90 4.93
CA THR A 137 9.27 -10.49 5.39
C THR A 137 10.07 -9.98 4.20
N CYS A 138 10.96 -9.01 4.42
CA CYS A 138 11.79 -8.46 3.35
C CYS A 138 13.26 -8.47 3.74
N ASN A 139 14.09 -8.83 2.78
CA ASN A 139 15.54 -8.76 2.86
C ASN A 139 16.05 -7.69 1.91
N LYS A 140 17.06 -6.95 2.34
CA LYS A 140 17.75 -5.94 1.53
C LYS A 140 19.09 -6.48 1.05
N LYS A 141 19.45 -6.21 -0.20
CA LYS A 141 20.78 -6.54 -0.74
C LYS A 141 21.31 -5.38 -1.56
N LEU A 142 22.56 -4.99 -1.32
CA LEU A 142 23.24 -4.03 -2.19
C LEU A 142 23.54 -4.67 -3.55
N ASN A 143 22.99 -4.10 -4.60
CA ASN A 143 23.35 -4.42 -5.96
C ASN A 143 24.64 -3.69 -6.32
N ARG A 144 25.76 -4.43 -6.41
CA ARG A 144 27.08 -3.82 -6.63
C ARG A 144 27.23 -3.17 -8.00
N SER A 145 26.47 -3.62 -9.00
CA SER A 145 26.52 -3.10 -10.37
C SER A 145 25.80 -1.75 -10.47
N THR A 146 24.59 -1.66 -9.95
CA THR A 146 23.78 -0.43 -10.01
C THR A 146 24.00 0.50 -8.81
N LYS A 147 24.70 0.03 -7.78
CA LYS A 147 24.85 0.68 -6.46
C LYS A 147 23.53 0.95 -5.73
N ARG A 148 22.44 0.30 -6.14
CA ARG A 148 21.11 0.41 -5.52
C ARG A 148 20.85 -0.71 -4.53
N ILE A 149 19.93 -0.47 -3.59
CA ILE A 149 19.44 -1.50 -2.67
C ILE A 149 18.28 -2.23 -3.34
N ASP A 150 18.46 -3.54 -3.58
CA ASP A 150 17.39 -4.43 -4.00
C ASP A 150 16.62 -4.89 -2.76
N VAL A 151 15.30 -4.72 -2.76
CA VAL A 151 14.39 -5.21 -1.71
C VAL A 151 13.67 -6.44 -2.23
N LYS A 152 13.86 -7.57 -1.57
CA LYS A 152 13.17 -8.82 -1.90
C LYS A 152 12.25 -9.21 -0.75
N CYS A 153 10.96 -9.35 -1.06
CA CYS A 153 9.95 -9.70 -0.07
C CYS A 153 9.37 -11.09 -0.37
N HIS A 154 9.18 -11.87 0.69
CA HIS A 154 8.69 -13.24 0.63
C HIS A 154 7.54 -13.41 1.62
N SER A 155 6.56 -14.24 1.27
CA SER A 155 5.47 -14.58 2.18
C SER A 155 5.86 -15.80 3.00
N TYR A 156 5.50 -15.83 4.28
CA TYR A 156 5.60 -17.05 5.08
C TYR A 156 4.33 -17.93 5.00
N GLY A 157 3.48 -17.68 3.99
CA GLY A 157 2.34 -18.52 3.63
C GLY A 157 1.06 -18.25 4.43
N GLY A 158 -0.02 -18.90 3.97
CA GLY A 158 -1.37 -18.79 4.53
C GLY A 158 -2.30 -17.90 3.70
N MET A 159 -3.60 -17.98 4.03
CA MET A 159 -4.60 -17.04 3.53
C MET A 159 -4.33 -15.63 4.07
N ARG A 160 -4.49 -14.62 3.23
CA ARG A 160 -4.31 -13.21 3.58
C ARG A 160 -5.55 -12.43 3.15
N GLU A 161 -5.88 -11.42 3.93
CA GLU A 161 -6.98 -10.53 3.61
C GLU A 161 -6.63 -9.72 2.36
N VAL A 162 -7.55 -9.73 1.40
CA VAL A 162 -7.44 -8.97 0.16
C VAL A 162 -8.11 -7.63 0.37
N HIS A 163 -7.37 -6.57 0.04
CA HIS A 163 -7.86 -5.21 0.12
C HIS A 163 -7.76 -4.55 -1.23
N ASP A 164 -8.85 -3.92 -1.66
CA ASP A 164 -8.85 -3.12 -2.88
C ASP A 164 -7.99 -1.88 -2.70
N ILE A 165 -7.16 -1.61 -3.71
CA ILE A 165 -6.42 -0.35 -3.78
C ILE A 165 -7.40 0.75 -4.19
N GLU A 166 -7.33 1.89 -3.50
CA GLU A 166 -8.02 3.12 -3.93
C GLU A 166 -7.73 3.36 -5.42
N GLN A 167 -8.77 3.25 -6.25
CA GLN A 167 -8.61 3.39 -7.69
C GLN A 167 -8.09 4.80 -7.98
N GLY A 168 -6.98 4.89 -8.72
CA GLY A 168 -6.67 6.14 -9.39
C GLY A 168 -7.74 6.31 -10.46
N ASN A 169 -8.65 7.27 -10.31
CA ASN A 169 -9.63 7.53 -11.36
C ASN A 169 -8.88 7.73 -12.67
N ASN A 170 -9.21 6.93 -13.69
CA ASN A 170 -8.56 6.99 -14.99
C ASN A 170 -8.74 8.41 -15.56
N VAL A 171 -7.63 9.13 -15.74
CA VAL A 171 -7.62 10.30 -16.62
C VAL A 171 -7.68 9.76 -18.04
N GLN A 172 -8.85 9.91 -18.65
CA GLN A 172 -9.10 9.61 -20.06
C GLN A 172 -8.64 10.76 -20.95
#